data_AF-A0A925ZKV6-F1
#
_entry.id   AF-A0A925ZKV6-F1
#
_cell.length_a   1.000
_cell.length_b   1.000
_cell.length_c   1.000
_cell.angle_alpha   90.00
_cell.angle_beta   90.00
_cell.angle_gamma   90.00
#
_symmetry.space_group_name_H-M   'P 1'
#
loop_
_entity.id
_entity.type
_entity.pdbx_description
1 polymer ?
#
loop_
_entity_poly.entity_id
_entity_poly.type
_entity_poly.pdbx_seq_one_letter_code
_entity_poly.pdbx_strand_id
1 'polypeptide(L)' 'VLAEGPRGQLETLERWCHQGPDDARVDSVLPSWSAATGEHDAFSIRR' A
#
# COMPACT_ATOMS: atom_id res chain seq x y z
N VAL A 1 -1.34 2.63 -5.15
CA VAL A 1 -1.41 1.23 -4.67
C VAL A 1 -2.79 1.02 -4.08
N LEU A 2 -3.43 -0.13 -4.35
CA LEU A 2 -4.62 -0.58 -3.65
C LEU A 2 -4.23 -1.87 -2.91
N ALA A 3 -4.54 -1.94 -1.62
CA ALA A 3 -4.21 -3.08 -0.77
C ALA A 3 -5.27 -3.27 0.30
N GLU A 4 -5.65 -4.52 0.55
CA GLU A 4 -6.60 -4.91 1.58
C GLU A 4 -5.96 -5.96 2.50
N GLY A 5 -6.35 -5.98 3.77
CA GLY A 5 -5.79 -6.92 4.73
C GLY A 5 -5.78 -6.39 6.16
N PRO A 6 -5.09 -7.10 7.07
CA PRO A 6 -4.99 -6.69 8.47
C PRO A 6 -4.35 -5.31 8.61
N ARG A 7 -4.97 -4.43 9.42
CA ARG A 7 -4.56 -3.03 9.62
C ARG A 7 -3.05 -2.85 9.83
N GLY A 8 -2.45 -3.61 10.75
CA GLY A 8 -1.01 -3.47 11.06
C GLY A 8 -0.06 -3.85 9.91
N GLN A 9 -0.49 -4.75 9.01
CA GLN A 9 0.28 -5.07 7.81
C GLN A 9 0.18 -3.95 6.78
N LEU A 10 -1.01 -3.36 6.63
CA LEU A 10 -1.21 -2.20 5.74
C LEU A 10 -0.46 -0.96 6.22
N GLU A 11 -0.40 -0.70 7.53
CA GLU A 11 0.43 0.38 8.10
C GLU A 11 1.94 0.13 7.87
N THR A 12 2.36 -1.14 7.85
CA THR A 12 3.74 -1.49 7.54
C THR A 12 4.07 -1.24 6.07
N LEU A 13 3.16 -1.59 5.17
CA LEU A 13 3.25 -1.26 3.74
C LEU A 13 3.26 0.26 3.52
N GLU A 14 2.37 1.00 4.19
CA GLU A 14 2.31 2.46 4.14
C GLU A 14 3.65 3.09 4.54
N ARG A 15 4.24 2.68 5.67
CA ARG A 15 5.57 3.15 6.10
C ARG A 15 6.64 2.89 5.04
N TRP A 16 6.64 1.70 4.43
CA TRP A 16 7.58 1.40 3.35
C TRP A 16 7.34 2.29 2.13
N CYS A 17 6.08 2.57 1.76
CA CYS A 17 5.75 3.49 0.67
C CYS A 17 6.27 4.91 0.91
N HIS A 18 6.34 5.38 2.15
CA HIS A 18 6.94 6.69 2.48
C HIS A 18 8.46 6.71 2.27
N GLN A 19 9.13 5.57 2.41
CA GLN A 19 10.56 5.44 2.10
C GLN A 19 10.79 5.26 0.60
N GLY A 20 9.99 4.41 -0.04
CA GLY A 20 10.20 3.96 -1.42
C GLY A 20 11.35 2.96 -1.55
N PRO A 21 11.55 2.40 -2.76
CA PRO A 21 12.75 1.62 -3.08
C PRO A 21 14.01 2.51 -3.09
N ASP A 22 15.20 1.91 -3.04
CA ASP A 22 16.48 2.61 -2.87
C ASP A 22 16.73 3.74 -3.89
N ASP A 23 16.28 3.57 -5.13
CA ASP A 23 16.45 4.56 -6.22
C ASP A 23 15.32 5.60 -6.28
N ALA A 24 14.34 5.56 -5.36
CA ALA A 24 13.22 6.50 -5.35
C ALA A 24 13.42 7.64 -4.33
N ARG A 25 12.93 8.83 -4.70
CA ARG A 25 12.61 9.90 -3.75
C ARG A 25 11.10 10.08 -3.72
N VAL A 26 10.49 9.75 -2.59
CA VAL A 26 9.04 9.89 -2.39
C VAL A 26 8.75 11.26 -1.79
N ASP A 27 8.06 12.12 -2.54
CA ASP A 27 7.72 13.46 -2.06
C ASP A 27 6.56 13.43 -1.05
N SER A 28 5.54 12.59 -1.29
CA SER A 28 4.43 12.38 -0.35
C SER A 28 3.67 11.08 -0.62
N VAL A 29 3.04 10.55 0.44
CA VAL A 29 2.06 9.45 0.38
C VAL A 29 0.82 9.91 1.13
N LEU A 30 -0.35 9.79 0.51
CA LEU A 30 -1.64 10.19 1.07
C LEU A 30 -2.54 8.95 1.19
N PRO A 31 -2.61 8.31 2.36
CA PRO A 31 -3.43 7.12 2.53
C PRO A 31 -4.93 7.47 2.59
N SER A 32 -5.76 6.58 2.05
CA SER A 32 -7.21 6.60 2.22
C SER A 32 -7.66 5.22 2.71
N TRP A 33 -8.43 5.19 3.79
CA TRP A 33 -8.84 3.96 4.47
C TRP A 33 -10.31 3.66 4.23
N SER A 34 -10.62 2.40 3.94
CA SER A 34 -11.97 1.87 3.85
C SER A 34 -12.01 0.46 4.43
N ALA A 35 -13.23 -0.09 4.57
CA ALA A 35 -13.38 -1.52 4.81
C ALA A 35 -12.82 -2.31 3.61
N ALA A 36 -12.29 -3.51 3.88
CA ALA A 36 -11.90 -4.43 2.82
C ALA A 36 -13.14 -4.92 2.07
N THR A 37 -13.04 -4.94 0.74
CA THR A 37 -14.08 -5.46 -0.16
C THR A 37 -13.98 -6.97 -0.33
N GLY A 38 -12.77 -7.53 -0.19
CA GLY A 38 -12.50 -8.95 -0.44
C GLY A 38 -12.40 -9.29 -1.93
N GLU A 39 -12.34 -8.30 -2.82
CA GLU A 39 -12.27 -8.49 -4.28
C GLU A 39 -10.90 -8.95 -4.78
N HIS A 40 -9.87 -8.93 -3.92
CA HIS A 40 -8.50 -9.23 -4.28
C HIS A 40 -7.94 -10.38 -3.45
N ASP A 41 -7.61 -11.49 -4.12
CA ASP A 41 -7.03 -12.70 -3.53
C ASP A 41 -5.50 -12.77 -3.68
N ALA A 42 -4.92 -11.97 -4.58
CA ALA A 42 -3.50 -11.92 -4.86
C ALA A 42 -3.02 -10.51 -5.20
N PHE A 43 -1.73 -10.26 -4.92
CA PHE A 43 -1.06 -9.04 -5.35
C PHE A 43 -0.61 -9.17 -6.82
N SER A 44 -0.86 -8.13 -7.61
CA SER A 44 -0.37 -8.05 -9.00
C SER A 44 -0.02 -6.61 -9.38
N ILE A 45 0.94 -6.46 -10.30
CA ILE A 45 1.31 -5.17 -10.89
C ILE A 45 0.59 -5.04 -12.23
N ARG A 46 -0.15 -3.95 -12.43
CA ARG A 46 -0.83 -3.62 -13.69
C ARG A 46 -0.24 -2.31 -14.25
N ARG A 47 -0.25 -2.18 -15.58
CA ARG A 47 0.21 -0.99 -16.31
C ARG A 47 -0.90 0.04 -16.43
#